data_AF-A0A659UDU0-F1
#
_entry.id   AF-A0A659UDU0-F1
#
_cell.length_a   1.000
_cell.length_b   1.000
_cell.length_c   1.000
_cell.angle_alpha   90.00
_cell.angle_beta   90.00
_cell.angle_gamma   90.00
#
_symmetry.space_group_name_H-M   'P 1'
#
loop_
_entity.id
_entity.type
_entity.pdbx_description
1 polymer ?
#
loop_
_entity_poly.entity_id
_entity_poly.type
_entity_poly.pdbx_seq_one_letter_code
_entity_poly.pdbx_strand_id
1 'polypeptide(L)'
;TPIWVFDALGISHSFKQGLAITVGGIAGVACFVGIALLAHRRLFDARIRNTSAPGDIAILLLLWLQLTLGLSTIFVSLGHMDGHEMVKFMNWAQGILTLQPAAAAYVA
;
A
#
# COMPACT_ATOMS: atom_id res chain seq x y z
N THR A 1 -10.05 3.40 -8.34
CA THR A 1 -11.35 3.16 -8.99
C THR A 1 -12.15 4.45 -9.03
N PRO A 2 -12.95 4.73 -10.07
CA PRO A 2 -13.70 5.98 -10.15
C PRO A 2 -14.68 6.10 -8.98
N ILE A 3 -14.72 7.26 -8.32
CA ILE A 3 -15.52 7.47 -7.09
C ILE A 3 -17.02 7.38 -7.41
N TRP A 4 -17.44 7.98 -8.54
CA TRP A 4 -18.82 7.99 -9.01
C TRP A 4 -19.46 6.62 -9.18
N VAL A 5 -18.69 5.59 -9.54
CA VAL A 5 -19.21 4.21 -9.72
C VAL A 5 -19.71 3.64 -8.41
N PHE A 6 -19.05 3.98 -7.29
CA PHE A 6 -19.38 3.42 -6.00
C PHE A 6 -20.42 4.23 -5.23
N ASP A 7 -20.43 5.55 -5.43
CA ASP A 7 -21.51 6.41 -4.98
C ASP A 7 -22.83 6.01 -5.67
N ALA A 8 -22.78 5.69 -6.97
CA ALA A 8 -23.93 5.18 -7.72
C ALA A 8 -24.41 3.79 -7.25
N LEU A 9 -23.53 2.98 -6.66
CA LEU A 9 -23.85 1.65 -6.11
C LEU A 9 -24.22 1.70 -4.62
N GLY A 10 -24.24 2.88 -3.99
CA GLY A 10 -24.56 3.04 -2.56
C GLY A 10 -23.52 2.47 -1.60
N ILE A 11 -22.29 2.24 -2.07
CA ILE A 11 -21.20 1.69 -1.24
C ILE A 11 -20.50 2.84 -0.52
N SER A 12 -20.71 2.95 0.78
CA SER A 12 -20.08 4.00 1.61
C SER A 12 -18.55 3.89 1.61
N HIS A 13 -17.89 5.05 1.66
CA HIS A 13 -16.44 5.14 1.79
C HIS A 13 -15.91 4.43 3.04
N SER A 14 -16.63 4.52 4.16
CA SER A 14 -16.30 3.83 5.40
C SER A 14 -16.33 2.31 5.27
N PHE A 15 -17.25 1.74 4.48
CA PHE A 15 -17.29 0.29 4.23
C PHE A 15 -16.05 -0.18 3.46
N LYS A 16 -15.65 0.55 2.41
CA LYS A 16 -14.43 0.24 1.65
C LYS A 16 -13.17 0.36 2.50
N GLN A 17 -13.08 1.41 3.30
CA GLN A 17 -11.95 1.62 4.17
C GLN A 17 -11.84 0.52 5.22
N GLY A 18 -12.97 0.10 5.82
CA GLY A 18 -13.00 -1.02 6.76
C GLY A 18 -12.55 -2.35 6.13
N LEU A 19 -12.99 -2.62 4.89
CA LEU A 19 -12.54 -3.80 4.14
C LEU A 19 -11.05 -3.74 3.81
N ALA A 20 -10.55 -2.58 3.37
CA ALA A 20 -9.14 -2.38 3.06
C ALA A 20 -8.24 -2.56 4.29
N ILE A 21 -8.64 -2.01 5.44
CA ILE A 21 -7.92 -2.16 6.71
C ILE A 21 -7.90 -3.62 7.15
N THR A 22 -9.05 -4.30 7.11
CA THR A 22 -9.16 -5.66 7.65
C THR A 22 -8.50 -6.69 6.74
N VAL A 23 -8.95 -6.79 5.49
CA VAL A 23 -8.46 -7.79 4.54
C VAL A 23 -7.04 -7.44 4.09
N GLY A 24 -6.80 -6.17 3.78
CA GLY A 24 -5.46 -5.68 3.40
C GLY A 24 -4.47 -5.76 4.56
N GLY A 25 -4.89 -5.50 5.80
CA GLY A 25 -4.05 -5.65 6.99
C GLY A 25 -3.64 -7.10 7.22
N ILE A 26 -4.58 -8.06 7.21
CA ILE A 26 -4.28 -9.50 7.37
C ILE A 26 -3.32 -9.98 6.28
N ALA A 27 -3.63 -9.69 5.02
CA ALA A 27 -2.77 -10.07 3.89
C ALA A 27 -1.40 -9.39 3.98
N GLY A 28 -1.35 -8.12 4.39
CA GLY A 28 -0.11 -7.36 4.55
C GLY A 28 0.79 -7.93 5.64
N VAL A 29 0.24 -8.34 6.79
CA VAL A 29 1.00 -9.00 7.87
C VAL A 29 1.56 -10.34 7.41
N ALA A 30 0.75 -11.16 6.73
CA ALA A 30 1.23 -12.44 6.18
C ALA A 30 2.38 -12.23 5.17
N CYS A 31 2.24 -11.22 4.29
CA CYS A 31 3.27 -10.83 3.34
C CYS A 31 4.54 -10.33 4.06
N PHE A 32 4.40 -9.57 5.14
CA PHE A 32 5.52 -9.01 5.90
C PHE A 32 6.38 -10.10 6.51
N VAL A 33 5.75 -11.10 7.13
CA VAL A 33 6.43 -12.29 7.66
C VAL A 33 7.13 -13.05 6.53
N GLY A 34 6.45 -13.27 5.40
CA GLY A 34 7.03 -13.95 4.24
C GLY A 34 8.27 -13.24 3.68
N ILE A 35 8.21 -11.93 3.49
CA ILE A 35 9.35 -11.14 3.00
C ILE A 35 10.49 -11.14 4.02
N ALA A 36 10.21 -11.02 5.32
CA ALA A 36 11.24 -11.07 6.35
C ALA A 36 12.00 -12.41 6.35
N LEU A 37 11.28 -13.53 6.20
CA LEU A 37 11.89 -14.86 6.07
C LEU A 37 12.73 -14.99 4.80
N LEU A 38 12.23 -14.48 3.66
CA LEU A 38 12.98 -14.48 2.40
C LEU A 38 14.22 -13.59 2.45
N ALA A 39 14.13 -12.41 3.09
CA ALA A 39 15.23 -11.49 3.31
C ALA A 39 16.32 -12.15 4.15
N HIS A 40 15.93 -12.76 5.28
CA HIS A 40 16.84 -13.51 6.13
C HIS A 40 17.55 -14.62 5.33
N ARG A 41 16.78 -15.39 4.55
CA ARG A 41 17.33 -16.46 3.70
C ARG A 41 18.32 -15.92 2.66
N ARG A 42 18.02 -14.81 1.98
CA ARG A 42 18.90 -14.26 0.92
C ARG A 42 20.15 -13.57 1.45
N LEU A 43 20.11 -13.00 2.65
CA LEU A 43 21.23 -12.26 3.23
C LEU A 43 22.20 -13.14 4.03
N PHE A 44 21.68 -14.15 4.74
CA PHE A 44 22.47 -14.93 5.69
C PHE A 44 22.83 -16.34 5.21
N ASP A 45 22.11 -16.90 4.24
CA ASP A 45 22.50 -18.19 3.64
C ASP A 45 23.59 -17.96 2.59
N ALA A 46 24.81 -18.41 2.89
CA ALA A 46 25.97 -18.26 2.02
C ALA A 46 25.76 -18.86 0.62
N ARG A 47 25.01 -19.95 0.50
CA ARG A 47 24.75 -20.60 -0.80
C ARG A 47 23.89 -19.71 -1.69
N ILE A 48 22.86 -19.10 -1.12
CA ILE A 48 21.90 -18.27 -1.85
C ILE A 48 22.47 -16.89 -2.12
N ARG A 49 23.22 -16.33 -1.18
CA ARG A 49 23.87 -15.03 -1.35
C ARG A 49 24.88 -15.05 -2.50
N ASN A 50 25.66 -16.13 -2.64
CA ASN A 50 26.65 -16.27 -3.72
C ASN A 50 26.04 -16.38 -5.12
N THR A 51 24.77 -16.79 -5.23
CA THR A 51 24.04 -16.89 -6.51
C THR A 51 23.03 -15.77 -6.73
N SER A 52 22.87 -14.85 -5.77
CA SER A 52 21.89 -13.77 -5.85
C SER A 52 22.48 -12.54 -6.52
N ALA A 53 21.72 -11.91 -7.41
CA ALA A 53 22.08 -10.60 -7.94
C ALA A 53 21.86 -9.52 -6.85
N PRO A 54 22.70 -8.47 -6.77
CA PRO A 54 22.47 -7.35 -5.85
C PRO A 54 21.10 -6.68 -6.05
N GLY A 55 20.59 -6.66 -7.30
CA GLY A 55 19.27 -6.14 -7.64
C GLY A 55 18.11 -6.90 -6.98
N ASP A 56 18.21 -8.23 -6.85
CA ASP A 56 17.20 -9.05 -6.18
C ASP A 56 17.07 -8.69 -4.70
N ILE A 57 18.20 -8.42 -4.05
CA ILE A 57 18.25 -8.05 -2.64
C ILE A 57 17.69 -6.62 -2.48
N ALA A 58 18.11 -5.70 -3.35
CA ALA A 58 17.64 -4.32 -3.33
C ALA A 58 16.11 -4.22 -3.51
N ILE A 59 15.54 -4.88 -4.52
CA ILE A 59 14.09 -4.84 -4.75
C ILE A 59 13.32 -5.50 -3.61
N LEU A 60 13.84 -6.57 -3.03
CA LEU A 60 13.21 -7.25 -1.90
C LEU A 60 13.16 -6.34 -0.66
N LEU A 61 14.24 -5.61 -0.37
CA LEU A 61 14.26 -4.63 0.72
C LEU A 61 13.36 -3.42 0.44
N LEU A 62 13.28 -2.96 -0.81
CA LEU A 62 12.36 -1.88 -1.21
C LEU A 62 10.89 -2.29 -1.05
N LEU A 63 10.53 -3.51 -1.45
CA LEU A 63 9.19 -4.05 -1.25
C LEU A 63 8.86 -4.20 0.24
N TRP A 64 9.83 -4.63 1.04
CA TRP A 64 9.65 -4.72 2.50
C TRP A 64 9.42 -3.34 3.13
N LEU A 65 10.19 -2.33 2.72
CA LEU A 65 10.01 -0.95 3.17
C LEU A 65 8.63 -0.41 2.76
N GLN A 66 8.25 -0.59 1.49
CA GLN A 66 6.95 -0.16 0.98
C GLN A 66 5.78 -0.82 1.72
N LEU A 67 5.88 -2.11 2.01
CA LEU A 67 4.89 -2.84 2.79
C LEU A 67 4.79 -2.31 4.22
N THR A 68 5.93 -2.03 4.85
CA THR A 68 5.99 -1.46 6.21
C THR A 68 5.31 -0.09 6.25
N LEU A 69 5.59 0.77 5.26
CA LEU A 69 4.92 2.06 5.10
C LEU A 69 3.41 1.89 4.84
N GLY A 70 3.02 0.93 4.01
CA GLY A 70 1.61 0.64 3.73
C GLY A 70 0.85 0.11 4.95
N LEU A 71 1.50 -0.64 5.84
CA LEU A 71 0.89 -1.10 7.09
C LEU A 71 0.82 0.03 8.13
N SER A 72 1.81 0.93 8.18
CA SER A 72 1.79 2.05 9.14
C SER A 72 0.69 3.08 8.83
N THR A 73 0.30 3.24 7.57
CA THR A 73 -0.82 4.13 7.20
C THR A 73 -2.17 3.65 7.75
N ILE A 74 -2.31 2.37 8.13
CA ILE A 74 -3.53 1.85 8.76
C ILE A 74 -3.87 2.65 10.03
N PHE A 75 -2.87 3.01 10.85
CA PHE A 75 -3.09 3.79 12.08
C PHE A 75 -3.66 5.18 11.76
N VAL A 76 -3.18 5.81 10.69
CA VAL A 76 -3.67 7.12 10.22
C VAL A 76 -5.10 6.99 9.67
N SER A 77 -5.38 5.93 8.91
CA SER A 77 -6.73 5.65 8.39
C SER A 77 -7.73 5.33 9.48
N LEU A 78 -7.32 4.68 10.58
CA LEU A 78 -8.20 4.46 11.74
C LEU A 78 -8.61 5.78 12.43
N GLY A 79 -7.77 6.82 12.37
CA GLY A 79 -8.10 8.16 12.88
C GLY A 79 -9.12 8.92 12.03
N HIS A 80 -9.33 8.51 10.77
CA HIS A 80 -10.18 9.18 9.79
C HIS A 80 -11.12 8.18 9.09
N MET A 81 -12.00 7.55 9.88
CA MET A 81 -12.96 6.55 9.40
C MET A 81 -14.09 7.10 8.50
N ASP A 82 -14.19 8.42 8.42
CA ASP A 82 -15.03 9.14 7.47
C ASP A 82 -14.53 9.02 6.01
N GLY A 83 -13.31 8.53 5.79
CA GLY A 83 -12.78 8.26 4.46
C GLY A 83 -12.22 9.50 3.75
N HIS A 84 -12.12 10.62 4.45
CA HIS A 84 -11.65 11.89 3.87
C HIS A 84 -10.22 11.78 3.31
N GLU A 85 -9.31 11.16 4.09
CA GLU A 85 -7.92 10.93 3.65
C GLU A 85 -7.84 9.98 2.46
N MET A 86 -8.70 8.95 2.41
CA MET A 86 -8.79 8.04 1.27
C MET A 86 -9.24 8.78 0.00
N VAL A 87 -10.20 9.70 0.10
CA VAL A 87 -10.71 10.46 -1.06
C VAL A 87 -9.65 11.40 -1.63
N LYS A 88 -8.88 12.09 -0.78
CA LYS A 88 -7.75 12.92 -1.22
C LYS A 88 -6.74 12.13 -2.06
N PHE A 89 -6.28 10.98 -1.55
CA PHE A 89 -5.37 10.10 -2.27
C PHE A 89 -5.98 9.55 -3.56
N MET A 90 -7.27 9.20 -3.57
CA MET A 90 -7.95 8.72 -4.77
C MET A 90 -8.05 9.80 -5.85
N ASN A 91 -8.33 11.05 -5.46
CA ASN A 91 -8.39 12.18 -6.39
C ASN A 91 -7.02 12.54 -6.94
N TRP A 92 -5.99 12.54 -6.10
CA TRP A 92 -4.60 12.70 -6.53
C TRP A 92 -4.20 11.62 -7.55
N ALA A 93 -4.46 10.35 -7.24
CA ALA A 93 -4.12 9.23 -8.13
C ALA A 93 -4.88 9.29 -9.46
N GLN A 94 -6.17 9.63 -9.43
CA GLN A 94 -6.96 9.84 -10.64
C GLN A 94 -6.47 11.06 -11.44
N GLY A 95 -6.10 12.14 -10.77
CA GLY A 95 -5.54 13.33 -11.39
C GLY A 95 -4.24 13.05 -12.14
N ILE A 96 -3.33 12.26 -11.55
CA ILE A 96 -2.11 11.80 -12.25
C ILE A 96 -2.46 10.97 -13.48
N LEU A 97 -3.35 9.98 -13.36
CA LEU A 97 -3.74 9.11 -14.46
C LEU A 97 -4.47 9.86 -15.59
N THR A 98 -5.19 10.92 -15.26
CA THR A 98 -5.91 11.79 -16.21
C THR A 98 -5.10 13.01 -16.64
N LEU A 99 -3.81 13.07 -16.28
CA LEU A 99 -2.86 14.13 -16.63
C LEU A 99 -3.34 15.54 -16.22
N GLN A 100 -4.02 15.64 -15.07
CA GLN A 100 -4.44 16.91 -14.49
C GLN A 100 -3.24 17.62 -13.82
N PRO A 101 -2.84 18.82 -14.28
CA PRO A 101 -1.66 19.52 -13.75
C PRO A 101 -1.78 19.88 -12.26
N ALA A 102 -3.01 20.06 -11.77
CA ALA A 102 -3.32 20.44 -10.40
C ALA A 102 -3.43 19.24 -9.44
N ALA A 103 -3.10 18.00 -9.88
CA ALA A 103 -3.26 16.81 -9.04
C ALA A 103 -2.53 16.90 -7.69
N ALA A 104 -1.35 17.56 -7.65
CA ALA A 104 -0.58 17.75 -6.42
C ALA A 104 -1.36 18.51 -5.33
N ALA A 105 -2.31 19.39 -5.70
CA ALA A 105 -3.09 20.17 -4.74
C ALA A 105 -4.04 19.31 -3.87
N TYR A 106 -4.33 18.06 -4.26
CA TYR A 106 -5.19 17.18 -3.47
C TYR A 106 -4.49 16.61 -2.22
N VAL A 107 -3.16 16.63 -2.17
CA VAL A 107 -2.32 16.03 -1.10
C VAL A 107 -1.25 17.00 -0.57
N ALA A 108 -1.37 18.28 -0.91
CA ALA A 108 -0.46 19.35 -0.48
C ALA A 108 -0.71 19.78 0.98
#